data_AF-A0A8K0M097-F1
#
_entry.id   AF-A0A8K0M097-F1
#
_cell.length_a   1.000
_cell.length_b   1.000
_cell.length_c   1.000
_cell.angle_alpha   90.00
_cell.angle_beta   90.00
_cell.angle_gamma   90.00
#
_symmetry.space_group_name_H-M   'P 1'
#
loop_
_entity.id
_entity.type
_entity.pdbx_description
1 polymer ?
#
loop_
_entity_poly.entity_id
_entity_poly.type
_entity_poly.pdbx_seq_one_letter_code
_entity_poly.pdbx_strand_id
1 'polypeptide(L)'
;LCLIDWGSAEFYHPGTTYDVRVSHAFRAPELLLHFEEYDCSVDMWSVGTMFASMIFRREPFFHGVSNFDQLDKITRVLGTAKLLN
;
A
#
# COMPACT_ATOMS: atom_id res chain seq x y z
N LEU A 1 21.75 4.04 6.38
CA LEU A 1 20.27 4.00 6.24
C LEU A 1 19.74 3.06 7.31
N CYS A 2 18.77 3.48 8.11
CA CYS A 2 18.16 2.67 9.16
C CYS A 2 16.63 2.78 9.05
N LEU A 3 15.92 1.66 9.20
CA LEU A 3 14.45 1.65 9.30
C LEU A 3 14.05 1.86 10.77
N ILE A 4 13.10 2.77 11.00
CA ILE A 4 12.67 3.21 12.34
C ILE A 4 11.14 3.08 12.49
N ASP A 5 10.63 3.34 13.69
CA ASP A 5 9.20 3.37 14.03
C ASP A 5 8.47 2.03 13.79
N TRP A 6 8.91 1.00 14.52
CA TRP A 6 8.34 -0.35 14.48
C TRP A 6 7.01 -0.47 15.26
N GLY A 7 6.38 0.62 15.67
CA GLY A 7 5.17 0.60 16.50
C GLY A 7 3.92 0.02 15.81
N SER A 8 3.94 -0.08 14.48
CA SER A 8 2.89 -0.72 13.67
C SER A 8 3.33 -2.05 13.05
N ALA A 9 4.52 -2.55 13.40
CA ALA A 9 5.00 -3.84 12.90
C ALA A 9 4.31 -5.00 13.64
N GLU A 10 4.15 -6.12 12.94
CA GLU A 10 3.48 -7.32 13.47
C GLU A 10 4.19 -8.60 12.99
N PHE A 11 4.07 -9.68 13.77
CA PHE A 11 4.57 -10.98 13.34
C PHE A 11 3.61 -11.65 12.35
N TYR A 12 4.15 -12.10 11.22
CA TYR A 12 3.37 -12.83 10.23
C TYR A 12 3.07 -14.27 10.67
N HIS A 13 1.81 -14.65 10.53
CA HIS A 13 1.19 -15.92 10.89
C HIS A 13 0.17 -16.28 9.81
N PRO A 14 0.35 -17.39 9.08
CA PRO A 14 -0.58 -17.79 8.02
C PRO A 14 -2.03 -17.92 8.53
N GLY A 15 -3.00 -17.39 7.77
CA GLY A 15 -4.43 -17.43 8.09
C GLY A 15 -4.87 -16.51 9.23
N THR A 16 -4.02 -15.55 9.61
CA THR A 16 -4.34 -14.52 10.61
C THR A 16 -4.80 -13.24 9.93
N THR A 17 -5.84 -12.61 10.48
CA THR A 17 -6.28 -11.28 10.05
C THR A 17 -5.55 -10.20 10.80
N TYR A 18 -5.22 -9.10 10.11
CA TYR A 18 -4.40 -8.03 10.67
C TYR A 18 -5.07 -6.66 10.55
N ASP A 19 -4.88 -5.81 11.56
CA ASP A 19 -5.33 -4.42 11.53
C ASP A 19 -4.53 -3.60 10.50
N VAL A 20 -5.20 -2.81 9.67
CA VAL A 20 -4.55 -1.95 8.68
C VAL A 20 -4.00 -0.68 9.36
N ARG A 21 -2.69 -0.66 9.65
CA ARG A 21 -2.00 0.47 10.32
C ARG A 21 -0.93 1.16 9.45
N VAL A 22 -1.17 1.23 8.14
CA VAL A 22 -0.28 1.92 7.18
C VAL A 22 -0.82 3.29 6.82
N SER A 23 0.08 4.27 6.63
CA SER A 23 -0.25 5.62 6.16
C SER A 23 -0.95 5.56 4.79
N HIS A 24 -2.00 6.37 4.63
CA HIS A 24 -2.96 6.25 3.54
C HIS A 24 -2.33 6.27 2.14
N ALA A 25 -1.35 7.14 1.91
CA ALA A 25 -0.68 7.27 0.61
C ALA A 25 0.18 6.06 0.22
N PHE A 26 0.55 5.21 1.18
CA PHE A 26 1.43 4.04 0.99
C PHE A 26 0.67 2.71 1.10
N ARG A 27 -0.66 2.74 1.32
CA ARG A 27 -1.47 1.51 1.40
C ARG A 27 -1.49 0.76 0.08
N ALA A 28 -1.26 -0.54 0.15
CA ALA A 28 -1.41 -1.48 -0.94
C ALA A 28 -2.89 -1.66 -1.33
N PRO A 29 -3.22 -2.05 -2.58
CA PRO A 29 -4.59 -2.25 -3.02
C PRO A 29 -5.40 -3.21 -2.13
N GLU A 30 -4.78 -4.29 -1.65
CA GLU A 30 -5.38 -5.27 -0.74
C GLU A 30 -5.85 -4.63 0.57
N LEU A 31 -5.09 -3.68 1.11
CA LEU A 31 -5.45 -2.92 2.32
C LEU A 31 -6.60 -1.93 2.06
N LEU A 32 -6.69 -1.38 0.84
CA LEU A 32 -7.77 -0.47 0.42
C LEU A 32 -9.08 -1.21 0.16
N LEU A 33 -8.99 -2.49 -0.21
CA LEU A 33 -10.10 -3.39 -0.49
C LEU A 33 -10.53 -4.24 0.73
N HIS A 34 -9.92 -4.01 1.90
CA HIS A 34 -10.19 -4.75 3.13
C HIS A 34 -9.92 -6.27 3.04
N PHE A 35 -8.89 -6.67 2.30
CA PHE A 35 -8.34 -8.02 2.42
C PHE A 35 -7.52 -8.11 3.70
N GLU A 36 -8.07 -8.81 4.70
CA GLU A 36 -7.50 -8.87 6.05
C GLU A 36 -6.35 -9.88 6.19
N GLU A 37 -6.28 -10.86 5.28
CA GLU A 37 -5.20 -11.86 5.20
C GLU A 37 -4.08 -11.39 4.27
N TYR A 38 -3.40 -10.31 4.66
CA TYR A 38 -2.23 -9.81 3.93
C TYR A 38 -0.91 -10.32 4.52
N ASP A 39 0.14 -10.34 3.71
CA ASP A 39 1.48 -10.75 4.13
C ASP A 39 2.50 -9.61 3.98
N CYS A 40 3.79 -9.90 4.11
CA CYS A 40 4.87 -8.93 4.01
C CYS A 40 4.96 -8.21 2.63
N SER A 41 4.19 -8.63 1.61
CA SER A 41 4.12 -7.97 0.29
C SER A 41 3.64 -6.51 0.38
N VAL A 42 2.85 -6.16 1.42
CA VAL A 42 2.38 -4.78 1.62
C VAL A 42 3.52 -3.80 1.84
N ASP A 43 4.64 -4.25 2.41
CA ASP A 43 5.84 -3.44 2.58
C ASP A 43 6.53 -3.19 1.24
N MET A 44 6.54 -4.19 0.35
CA MET A 44 7.10 -4.06 -1.00
C MET A 44 6.30 -3.06 -1.85
N TRP A 45 4.98 -3.00 -1.68
CA TRP A 45 4.16 -1.95 -2.28
C TRP A 45 4.57 -0.56 -1.77
N SER A 46 4.70 -0.40 -0.46
CA SER A 46 5.11 0.86 0.18
C SER A 46 6.48 1.32 -0.33
N VAL A 47 7.44 0.40 -0.45
CA VAL A 47 8.76 0.68 -1.06
C VAL A 47 8.63 1.11 -2.51
N GLY A 48 7.79 0.44 -3.31
CA GLY A 48 7.57 0.77 -4.71
C GLY A 48 6.98 2.18 -4.91
N THR A 49 6.00 2.55 -4.10
CA THR A 49 5.39 3.90 -4.14
C THR A 49 6.36 4.99 -3.70
N MET A 50 7.19 4.73 -2.68
CA MET A 50 8.27 5.63 -2.26
C MET A 50 9.32 5.78 -3.37
N PHE A 51 9.75 4.68 -3.98
CA PHE A 51 10.72 4.69 -5.07
C PHE A 51 10.20 5.44 -6.30
N ALA A 52 8.93 5.25 -6.67
CA ALA A 52 8.28 6.01 -7.73
C ALA A 52 8.23 7.51 -7.39
N SER A 53 7.93 7.86 -6.14
CA SER A 53 7.93 9.25 -5.67
C SER A 53 9.30 9.91 -5.87
N MET A 54 10.38 9.19 -5.59
CA MET A 54 11.76 9.67 -5.77
C MET A 54 12.14 9.87 -7.24
N ILE A 55 11.85 8.87 -8.10
CA ILE A 55 12.20 8.94 -9.54
C ILE A 55 11.44 10.08 -10.22
N PHE A 56 10.13 10.15 -9.98
CA PHE A 56 9.25 11.10 -10.66
C PHE A 56 9.16 12.46 -9.95
N ARG A 57 9.86 12.63 -8.81
CA ARG A 57 9.83 13.84 -7.96
C ARG A 57 8.39 14.29 -7.64
N ARG A 58 7.55 13.33 -7.27
CA ARG A 58 6.13 13.53 -6.96
C ARG A 58 5.82 12.85 -5.63
N GLU A 59 5.51 13.64 -4.61
CA GLU A 59 5.29 13.14 -3.25
C GLU A 59 3.91 13.55 -2.70
N PRO A 60 3.04 12.59 -2.31
CA PRO A 60 3.15 11.16 -2.60
C PRO A 60 2.88 10.86 -4.08
N PHE A 61 3.43 9.75 -4.60
CA PHE A 61 3.20 9.34 -5.98
C PHE A 61 1.70 9.13 -6.28
N PHE A 62 1.00 8.41 -5.40
CA PHE A 62 -0.46 8.30 -5.38
C PHE A 62 -1.02 9.15 -4.25
N HIS A 63 -1.76 10.20 -4.61
CA HIS A 63 -2.27 11.19 -3.65
C HIS A 63 -3.79 11.14 -3.56
N GLY A 64 -4.36 10.08 -3.00
CA GLY A 64 -5.80 9.94 -2.78
C GLY A 64 -6.26 10.64 -1.50
N VAL A 65 -7.48 11.18 -1.50
CA VAL A 65 -8.11 11.79 -0.32
C VAL A 65 -9.05 10.84 0.43
N SER A 66 -9.36 9.69 -0.16
CA SER A 66 -10.16 8.61 0.42
C SER A 66 -9.64 7.26 -0.05
N ASN A 67 -10.05 6.15 0.56
CA ASN A 67 -9.65 4.81 0.09
C ASN A 67 -10.07 4.59 -1.38
N PHE A 68 -11.27 5.03 -1.75
CA PHE A 68 -11.78 4.93 -3.12
C PHE A 68 -10.95 5.77 -4.10
N ASP A 69 -10.64 7.02 -3.75
CA ASP A 69 -9.84 7.91 -4.60
C ASP A 69 -8.37 7.43 -4.71
N GLN A 70 -7.82 6.85 -3.64
CA GLN A 70 -6.51 6.20 -3.69
C GLN A 70 -6.51 5.04 -4.68
N LEU A 71 -7.53 4.17 -4.61
CA LEU A 71 -7.66 3.05 -5.53
C LEU A 71 -7.85 3.52 -6.97
N ASP A 72 -8.68 4.55 -7.23
CA ASP A 72 -8.84 5.16 -8.57
C ASP A 72 -7.51 5.68 -9.13
N LYS A 73 -6.69 6.33 -8.29
CA LYS A 73 -5.37 6.82 -8.71
C LYS A 73 -4.40 5.69 -9.05
N ILE A 74 -4.45 4.60 -8.29
CA ILE A 74 -3.66 3.40 -8.57
C ILE A 74 -4.09 2.77 -9.90
N THR A 75 -5.40 2.59 -10.11
CA THR A 75 -5.94 1.94 -11.32
C THR A 75 -5.66 2.75 -12.59
N ARG A 76 -5.62 4.09 -12.50
CA ARG A 76 -5.25 4.96 -13.63
C ARG A 76 -3.82 4.75 -14.13
N VAL A 77 -2.92 4.25 -13.27
CA VAL A 77 -1.51 3.99 -13.63
C VAL A 77 -1.30 2.52 -13.98
N LEU A 78 -1.83 1.59 -13.17
CA LEU A 78 -1.59 0.15 -13.34
C LEU A 78 -2.62 -0.56 -14.24
N GLY A 79 -3.72 0.12 -14.57
CA GLY A 79 -4.87 -0.44 -15.28
C GLY A 79 -5.84 -1.20 -14.35
N THR A 80 -7.05 -1.45 -14.84
CA THR A 80 -8.11 -2.17 -14.11
C THR A 80 -8.16 -3.67 -14.42
N ALA A 81 -7.57 -4.10 -15.54
CA ALA A 81 -7.59 -5.50 -15.96
C ALA A 81 -6.90 -6.46 -14.97
N LYS A 82 -5.97 -5.96 -14.16
CA LYS A 82 -5.26 -6.74 -13.13
C LYS A 82 -5.93 -6.71 -11.76
N LEU A 83 -6.96 -5.90 -11.56
CA LEU A 83 -7.70 -5.80 -10.28
C LEU A 83 -8.95 -6.69 -10.24
N LEU A 84 -9.40 -7.17 -11.40
CA LEU A 84 -10.63 -7.97 -11.56
C LEU A 84 -10.35 -9.44 -11.93
N ASN A 85 -9.09 -9.85 -11.97
CA ASN A 85 -8.65 -11.23 -12.18
C ASN A 85 -7.95 -11.75 -10.93
#